data_AF-A0A075HZ05-F1
#
_entry.id   AF-A0A075HZ05-F1
#
_cell.length_a   1.000
_cell.length_b   1.000
_cell.length_c   1.000
_cell.angle_alpha   90.00
_cell.angle_beta   90.00
_cell.angle_gamma   90.00
#
_symmetry.space_group_name_H-M   'P 1'
#
loop_
_entity.id
_entity.type
_entity.pdbx_description
1 polymer ?
#
loop_
_entity_poly.entity_id
_entity_poly.type
_entity_poly.pdbx_seq_one_letter_code
_entity_poly.pdbx_strand_id
1 'polypeptide(L)'
;MACRQHGDARRAIKLLNVAAKTAELNQANLITDEHVRLASQRIEVDKESQQLDAFSLHEKLLVVTIMKSPNISTGDIYSAYKSLCKIIHQNELTQRRITQMLSEIELSGLISGRMIHQGIHGNTKKFNLTVSPELVKNTLKPEETFTEIL
;
A
#
# COMPACT_ATOMS: atom_id res chain seq x y z
N MET A 1 15.56 15.60 19.55
CA MET A 1 14.84 15.79 18.27
C MET A 1 15.66 15.08 17.20
N ALA A 2 15.13 13.98 16.66
CA ALA A 2 15.88 12.97 15.92
C ALA A 2 16.27 13.44 14.51
N CYS A 3 17.45 12.98 14.07
CA CYS A 3 18.08 13.22 12.78
C CYS A 3 17.13 13.26 11.59
N ARG A 4 17.19 14.41 10.90
CA ARG A 4 17.04 14.61 9.45
C ARG A 4 17.05 13.30 8.67
N GLN A 5 15.89 12.88 8.19
CA GLN A 5 15.75 11.77 7.26
C GLN A 5 16.51 12.11 5.97
N HIS A 6 17.75 11.66 5.89
CA HIS A 6 18.68 11.68 4.75
C HIS A 6 18.84 13.05 4.08
N GLY A 7 20.04 13.63 4.13
CA GLY A 7 20.43 14.84 3.38
C GLY A 7 20.46 14.64 1.86
N ASP A 8 19.36 14.14 1.29
CA ASP A 8 19.18 13.93 -0.13
C ASP A 8 18.58 15.21 -0.73
N ALA A 9 19.44 15.98 -1.39
CA ALA A 9 19.07 17.22 -2.07
C ALA A 9 17.92 17.00 -3.08
N ARG A 10 17.81 15.81 -3.68
CA ARG A 10 16.72 15.51 -4.63
C ARG A 10 15.36 15.51 -3.93
N ARG A 11 15.29 14.94 -2.72
CA ARG A 11 14.06 14.94 -1.91
C ARG A 11 13.69 16.34 -1.48
N ALA A 12 14.65 17.15 -1.05
CA ALA A 12 14.42 18.55 -0.68
C ALA A 12 13.86 19.35 -1.87
N ILE A 13 14.44 19.20 -3.06
CA ILE A 13 13.97 19.86 -4.28
C ILE A 13 12.58 19.36 -4.69
N LYS A 14 12.30 18.04 -4.61
CA LYS A 14 10.97 17.48 -4.90
C LYS A 14 9.92 18.01 -3.93
N LEU A 15 10.24 18.04 -2.63
CA LEU A 15 9.36 18.57 -1.58
C LEU A 15 9.02 20.03 -1.83
N LEU A 16 10.03 20.87 -2.11
CA LEU A 16 9.83 22.29 -2.38
C LEU A 16 9.00 22.54 -3.64
N ASN A 17 9.21 21.76 -4.71
CA ASN A 17 8.39 21.84 -5.92
C ASN A 17 6.92 21.51 -5.66
N VAL A 18 6.64 20.47 -4.89
CA VAL A 18 5.25 20.12 -4.55
C VAL A 18 4.63 21.16 -3.61
N ALA A 19 5.40 21.71 -2.66
CA ALA A 19 4.95 22.78 -1.78
C ALA A 19 4.61 24.06 -2.55
N ALA A 20 5.43 24.45 -3.52
CA ALA A 20 5.18 25.58 -4.41
C ALA A 20 3.88 25.37 -5.20
N LYS A 21 3.69 24.19 -5.81
CA LYS A 21 2.44 23.85 -6.52
C LYS A 21 1.21 23.89 -5.61
N THR A 22 1.33 23.40 -4.38
CA THR A 22 0.24 23.48 -3.40
C THR A 22 -0.06 24.92 -3.00
N ALA A 23 0.95 25.78 -2.87
CA ALA A 23 0.75 27.21 -2.62
C ALA A 23 0.06 27.91 -3.80
N GLU A 24 0.47 27.62 -5.04
CA GLU A 24 -0.16 28.12 -6.26
C GLU A 24 -1.64 27.71 -6.35
N LEU A 25 -1.96 26.44 -6.08
CA LEU A 25 -3.34 25.93 -6.07
C LEU A 25 -4.21 26.64 -5.02
N ASN A 26 -3.61 27.04 -3.90
CA ASN A 26 -4.30 27.79 -2.83
C ASN A 26 -4.26 29.31 -3.06
N GLN A 27 -3.77 29.79 -4.20
CA GLN A 27 -3.59 31.22 -4.53
C GLN A 27 -2.80 31.99 -3.47
N ALA A 28 -1.85 31.32 -2.81
CA ALA A 28 -1.00 31.91 -1.79
C ALA A 28 0.28 32.49 -2.41
N ASN A 29 0.63 33.73 -2.03
CA ASN A 29 1.83 34.42 -2.54
C ASN A 29 3.14 33.95 -1.89
N LEU A 30 3.08 33.20 -0.78
CA LEU A 30 4.23 32.74 -0.01
C LEU A 30 4.07 31.26 0.37
N ILE A 31 5.16 30.51 0.35
CA ILE A 31 5.18 29.11 0.81
C ILE A 31 5.28 29.11 2.33
N THR A 32 4.26 28.56 2.99
CA THR A 32 4.19 28.42 4.46
C THR A 32 4.51 26.98 4.89
N ASP A 33 4.77 26.78 6.18
CA ASP A 33 5.01 25.44 6.75
C ASP A 33 3.84 24.47 6.49
N GLU A 34 2.60 24.96 6.47
CA GLU A 34 1.43 24.14 6.14
C GLU A 34 1.49 23.60 4.71
N HIS A 35 1.96 24.40 3.74
CA HIS A 35 2.13 23.92 2.36
C HIS A 35 3.23 22.86 2.26
N VAL A 36 4.30 22.97 3.05
CA VAL A 36 5.36 21.95 3.13
C VAL A 36 4.81 20.66 3.75
N ARG A 37 4.02 20.76 4.81
CA ARG A 37 3.39 19.59 5.45
C ARG A 37 2.44 18.86 4.50
N LEU A 38 1.57 19.60 3.81
CA LEU A 38 0.66 19.05 2.80
C LEU A 38 1.43 18.42 1.62
N ALA A 39 2.51 19.07 1.17
CA ALA A 39 3.36 18.53 0.11
C ALA A 39 4.02 17.22 0.51
N SER A 40 4.50 17.10 1.75
CA SER A 40 5.08 15.86 2.26
C SER A 40 4.06 14.72 2.24
N GLN A 41 2.85 14.96 2.75
CA GLN A 41 1.76 13.97 2.75
C GLN A 41 1.39 13.55 1.33
N ARG A 42 1.29 14.51 0.40
CA ARG A 42 1.00 14.21 -1.01
C ARG A 42 2.09 13.37 -1.66
N ILE A 43 3.36 13.68 -1.40
CA ILE A 43 4.48 12.88 -1.92
C ILE A 43 4.46 11.45 -1.38
N GLU A 44 4.08 11.25 -0.12
CA GLU A 44 3.93 9.92 0.47
C GLU A 44 2.80 9.14 -0.20
N VAL A 45 1.60 9.72 -0.31
CA VAL A 45 0.44 9.12 -0.99
C VAL A 45 0.74 8.81 -2.45
N ASP A 46 1.40 9.72 -3.18
CA ASP A 46 1.77 9.51 -4.57
C ASP A 46 2.79 8.36 -4.70
N LYS A 47 3.74 8.24 -3.75
CA LYS A 47 4.72 7.16 -3.73
C LYS A 47 4.04 5.81 -3.48
N GLU A 48 3.14 5.73 -2.51
CA GLU A 48 2.38 4.52 -2.20
C GLU A 48 1.52 4.09 -3.41
N SER A 49 0.86 5.04 -4.06
CA SER A 49 0.06 4.78 -5.27
C SER A 49 0.94 4.25 -6.41
N GLN A 50 2.09 4.88 -6.67
CA GLN A 50 3.05 4.43 -7.69
C GLN A 50 3.60 3.03 -7.42
N GLN A 51 3.85 2.71 -6.15
CA GLN A 51 4.29 1.36 -5.76
C GLN A 51 3.20 0.33 -6.03
N LEU A 52 1.96 0.63 -5.66
CA LEU A 52 0.81 -0.24 -5.92
C LEU A 52 0.53 -0.41 -7.43
N ASP A 53 0.70 0.64 -8.24
CA ASP A 53 0.57 0.56 -9.69
C ASP A 53 1.59 -0.39 -10.33
N ALA A 54 2.84 -0.37 -9.83
CA ALA A 54 3.93 -1.19 -10.32
C ALA A 54 3.80 -2.69 -9.95
N PHE A 55 2.89 -3.02 -9.04
CA PHE A 55 2.65 -4.40 -8.64
C PHE A 55 2.02 -5.24 -9.76
N SER A 56 2.40 -6.51 -9.79
CA SER A 56 1.75 -7.51 -10.61
C SER A 56 0.29 -7.73 -10.16
N LEU A 57 -0.51 -8.29 -11.06
CA LEU A 57 -1.92 -8.60 -10.82
C LEU A 57 -2.13 -9.39 -9.51
N HIS A 58 -1.30 -10.39 -9.25
CA HIS A 58 -1.41 -11.23 -8.06
C HIS A 58 -1.03 -10.49 -6.76
N GLU A 59 -0.07 -9.57 -6.80
CA GLU A 59 0.25 -8.71 -5.65
C GLU A 59 -0.89 -7.76 -5.34
N LYS A 60 -1.49 -7.15 -6.37
CA LYS A 60 -2.68 -6.30 -6.23
C LYS A 60 -3.85 -7.07 -5.60
N LEU A 61 -4.09 -8.33 -6.00
CA LEU A 61 -5.11 -9.18 -5.38
C LEU A 61 -4.85 -9.47 -3.90
N LEU A 62 -3.60 -9.63 -3.49
CA LEU A 62 -3.24 -9.82 -2.09
C LEU A 62 -3.52 -8.55 -1.26
N VAL A 63 -3.19 -7.38 -1.81
CA VAL A 63 -3.51 -6.10 -1.18
C VAL A 63 -5.03 -5.93 -1.04
N VAL A 64 -5.81 -6.26 -2.08
CA VAL A 64 -7.29 -6.24 -2.03
C VAL A 64 -7.84 -7.21 -0.98
N THR A 65 -7.25 -8.40 -0.87
CA THR A 65 -7.65 -9.41 0.13
C THR A 65 -7.48 -8.85 1.55
N ILE A 66 -6.32 -8.27 1.85
CA ILE A 66 -6.02 -7.68 3.16
C ILE A 66 -6.88 -6.44 3.42
N MET A 67 -7.16 -5.64 2.39
CA MET A 67 -8.04 -4.47 2.47
C MET A 67 -9.46 -4.87 2.89
N LYS A 68 -10.01 -5.95 2.32
CA LYS A 68 -11.37 -6.43 2.65
C LYS A 68 -11.46 -7.12 4.00
N SER A 69 -10.36 -7.66 4.50
CA SER A 69 -10.32 -8.42 5.75
C SER A 69 -9.11 -7.99 6.58
N PRO A 70 -9.25 -6.95 7.42
CA PRO A 70 -8.17 -6.52 8.30
C PRO A 70 -7.88 -7.60 9.35
N ASN A 71 -6.63 -7.66 9.82
CA ASN A 71 -6.14 -8.58 10.84
C ASN A 71 -6.33 -10.05 10.45
N ILE A 72 -6.08 -10.35 9.18
CA ILE A 72 -6.22 -11.67 8.57
C ILE A 72 -4.91 -12.46 8.64
N SER A 73 -5.00 -13.78 8.82
CA SER A 73 -3.84 -14.66 8.94
C SER A 73 -3.30 -15.08 7.56
N THR A 74 -2.03 -15.52 7.48
CA THR A 74 -1.45 -16.01 6.21
C THR A 74 -2.28 -17.11 5.53
N GLY A 75 -2.86 -18.03 6.32
CA GLY A 75 -3.68 -19.12 5.77
C GLY A 75 -5.02 -18.64 5.24
N ASP A 76 -5.65 -17.71 5.96
CA ASP A 76 -6.93 -17.12 5.54
C ASP A 76 -6.75 -16.22 4.30
N ILE A 77 -5.63 -15.50 4.21
CA ILE A 77 -5.26 -14.72 3.01
C ILE A 77 -5.22 -15.63 1.79
N TYR A 78 -4.60 -16.80 1.89
CA TYR A 78 -4.51 -17.72 0.75
C TYR A 78 -5.89 -18.21 0.29
N SER A 79 -6.78 -18.49 1.24
CA SER A 79 -8.14 -18.94 0.97
C SER A 79 -8.98 -17.85 0.30
N ALA A 80 -8.91 -16.62 0.81
CA ALA A 80 -9.61 -15.47 0.24
C ALA A 80 -9.05 -15.08 -1.13
N TYR A 81 -7.73 -15.10 -1.30
CA TYR A 81 -7.06 -14.90 -2.59
C TYR A 81 -7.55 -15.90 -3.64
N LYS A 82 -7.65 -17.19 -3.28
CA LYS A 82 -8.14 -18.22 -4.19
C LYS A 82 -9.58 -17.96 -4.65
N SER A 83 -10.42 -17.45 -3.76
CA SER A 83 -11.79 -17.03 -4.10
C SER A 83 -11.78 -15.84 -5.07
N LEU A 84 -10.93 -14.84 -4.86
CA LEU A 84 -10.80 -13.70 -5.78
C LEU A 84 -10.32 -14.15 -7.17
N CYS A 85 -9.30 -15.01 -7.26
CA CYS A 85 -8.82 -15.56 -8.53
C CYS A 85 -9.92 -16.24 -9.34
N LYS A 86 -10.84 -16.96 -8.67
CA LYS A 86 -11.98 -17.61 -9.33
C LYS A 86 -12.97 -16.61 -9.91
N ILE A 87 -13.21 -15.49 -9.23
CA ILE A 87 -14.13 -14.43 -9.70
C ILE A 87 -13.59 -13.83 -10.99
N ILE A 88 -12.31 -13.45 -11.00
CA ILE A 88 -11.67 -12.80 -12.16
C ILE A 88 -11.15 -13.80 -13.22
N HIS A 89 -11.51 -15.08 -13.11
CA HIS A 89 -11.09 -16.16 -14.00
C HIS A 89 -9.56 -16.27 -14.23
N GLN A 90 -8.75 -16.06 -13.19
CA GLN A 90 -7.30 -16.19 -13.24
C GLN A 90 -6.80 -17.47 -12.52
N ASN A 91 -5.67 -18.00 -12.98
CA ASN A 91 -5.03 -19.16 -12.36
C ASN A 91 -4.47 -18.79 -10.97
N GLU A 92 -4.70 -19.64 -9.97
CA GLU A 92 -4.10 -19.42 -8.65
C GLU A 92 -2.59 -19.72 -8.62
N LEU A 93 -1.89 -19.05 -7.71
CA LEU A 93 -0.50 -19.37 -7.38
C LEU A 93 -0.43 -20.33 -6.20
N THR A 94 0.73 -20.96 -6.00
CA THR A 94 0.97 -21.81 -4.84
C THR A 94 1.04 -21.00 -3.55
N GLN A 95 0.65 -21.60 -2.42
CA GLN A 95 0.71 -20.96 -1.10
C GLN A 95 2.12 -20.46 -0.74
N ARG A 96 3.16 -21.19 -1.16
CA ARG A 96 4.57 -20.77 -0.99
C ARG A 96 4.85 -19.46 -1.70
N ARG A 97 4.43 -19.31 -2.97
CA ARG A 97 4.63 -18.09 -3.75
C ARG A 97 3.87 -16.91 -3.14
N ILE A 98 2.63 -17.12 -2.71
CA ILE A 98 1.84 -16.09 -2.03
C ILE A 98 2.53 -15.61 -0.75
N THR A 99 3.12 -16.51 0.04
CA THR A 99 3.86 -16.14 1.26
C THR A 99 5.10 -15.29 0.95
N GLN A 100 5.82 -15.60 -0.14
CA GLN A 100 6.95 -14.80 -0.61
C GLN A 100 6.48 -13.39 -1.01
N MET A 101 5.42 -13.30 -1.80
CA MET A 101 4.85 -12.03 -2.27
C MET A 101 4.33 -11.18 -1.10
N LEU A 102 3.70 -11.79 -0.09
CA LEU A 102 3.31 -11.08 1.14
C LEU A 102 4.52 -10.46 1.85
N SER A 103 5.65 -11.15 1.86
CA SER A 103 6.88 -10.63 2.45
C SER A 103 7.46 -9.48 1.62
N GLU A 104 7.42 -9.57 0.29
CA GLU A 104 7.84 -8.50 -0.64
C GLU A 104 6.96 -7.25 -0.50
N ILE A 105 5.65 -7.42 -0.43
CA ILE A 105 4.69 -6.32 -0.22
C ILE A 105 4.89 -5.70 1.17
N GLU A 106 5.15 -6.49 2.21
CA GLU A 106 5.46 -5.96 3.54
C GLU A 106 6.74 -5.13 3.54
N LEU A 107 7.79 -5.56 2.82
CA LEU A 107 9.02 -4.78 2.67
C LEU A 107 8.79 -3.46 1.93
N SER A 108 7.81 -3.39 1.04
CA SER A 108 7.42 -2.13 0.38
C SER A 108 6.82 -1.10 1.34
N GLY A 109 6.26 -1.57 2.47
CA GLY A 109 5.60 -0.77 3.49
C GLY A 109 4.07 -0.65 3.34
N LEU A 110 3.49 -1.16 2.24
CA LEU A 110 2.05 -1.05 1.98
C LEU A 110 1.19 -1.89 2.95
N ILE A 111 1.74 -2.99 3.46
CA ILE A 111 1.13 -3.82 4.50
C ILE A 111 2.08 -3.97 5.67
N SER A 112 1.51 -4.27 6.83
CA SER A 112 2.26 -4.62 8.05
C SER A 112 1.86 -6.00 8.53
N GLY A 113 2.85 -6.83 8.86
CA GLY A 113 2.62 -8.14 9.42
C GLY A 113 3.07 -8.24 10.87
N ARG A 114 2.17 -8.66 11.76
CA ARG A 114 2.46 -8.90 13.18
C ARG A 114 2.47 -10.39 13.46
N MET A 115 3.54 -10.90 14.08
CA MET A 115 3.58 -12.27 14.56
C MET A 115 2.70 -12.42 15.80
N ILE A 116 1.84 -13.44 15.81
CA ILE A 116 0.97 -13.78 16.93
C ILE A 116 1.23 -15.22 17.33
N HIS A 117 1.48 -15.42 18.61
CA HIS A 117 1.69 -16.72 19.22
C HIS A 117 0.34 -17.26 19.69
N GLN A 118 -0.11 -18.38 19.14
CA GLN A 118 -1.41 -18.99 19.48
C GLN A 118 -1.28 -20.26 20.35
N GLY A 119 -0.16 -20.37 21.08
CA GLY A 119 0.13 -21.53 21.94
C GLY A 119 0.15 -22.83 21.14
N ILE A 120 -0.75 -23.75 21.47
CA ILE A 120 -0.86 -25.07 20.83
C ILE A 120 -1.16 -25.03 19.33
N HIS A 121 -1.73 -23.92 18.82
CA HIS A 121 -2.07 -23.75 17.40
C HIS A 121 -0.90 -23.19 16.57
N GLY A 122 0.28 -23.00 17.19
CA GLY A 122 1.48 -22.49 16.53
C GLY A 122 1.54 -20.96 16.44
N ASN A 123 2.53 -20.49 15.66
CA ASN A 123 2.76 -19.07 15.44
C ASN A 123 2.26 -18.69 14.04
N THR A 124 1.44 -17.65 13.96
CA THR A 124 0.92 -17.16 12.68
C THR A 124 1.12 -15.68 12.56
N LYS A 125 1.42 -15.22 11.34
CA LYS A 125 1.53 -13.81 11.02
C LYS A 125 0.17 -13.28 10.60
N LYS A 126 -0.28 -12.19 11.23
CA LYS A 126 -1.49 -11.46 10.85
C LYS A 126 -1.11 -10.19 10.12
N PHE A 127 -1.81 -9.88 9.04
CA PHE A 127 -1.52 -8.74 8.19
C PHE A 127 -2.61 -7.68 8.26
N ASN A 128 -2.18 -6.43 8.16
CA ASN A 128 -3.02 -5.24 8.06
C ASN A 128 -2.51 -4.34 6.94
N LEU A 129 -3.43 -3.61 6.32
CA LEU A 129 -3.08 -2.54 5.40
C LEU A 129 -2.46 -1.37 6.19
N THR A 130 -1.33 -0.86 5.73
CA THR A 130 -0.70 0.35 6.31
C THR A 130 -1.26 1.62 5.66
N VAL A 131 -1.58 1.53 4.36
CA VAL A 131 -2.14 2.63 3.58
C VAL A 131 -3.66 2.75 3.73
N SER A 132 -4.22 3.86 3.28
CA SER A 132 -5.68 4.05 3.27
C SER A 132 -6.35 3.07 2.29
N PRO A 133 -7.45 2.38 2.68
CA PRO A 133 -8.25 1.57 1.76
C PRO A 133 -8.74 2.36 0.54
N GLU A 134 -9.02 3.65 0.70
CA GLU A 134 -9.48 4.52 -0.39
C GLU A 134 -8.38 4.77 -1.43
N LEU A 135 -7.12 4.82 -1.02
CA LEU A 135 -5.98 4.89 -1.94
C LEU A 135 -5.95 3.64 -2.81
N VAL A 136 -6.00 2.46 -2.19
CA VAL A 136 -6.00 1.18 -2.91
C VAL A 136 -7.14 1.09 -3.92
N LYS A 137 -8.36 1.47 -3.51
CA LYS A 137 -9.52 1.49 -4.42
C LYS A 137 -9.30 2.45 -5.58
N ASN A 138 -8.85 3.68 -5.32
CA ASN A 138 -8.71 4.68 -6.37
C ASN A 138 -7.60 4.34 -7.37
N THR A 139 -6.53 3.69 -6.92
CA THR A 139 -5.44 3.20 -7.77
C THR A 139 -5.87 1.99 -8.61
N LEU A 140 -6.68 1.07 -8.08
CA LEU A 140 -7.05 -0.17 -8.78
C LEU A 140 -8.36 -0.08 -9.59
N LYS A 141 -9.25 0.88 -9.29
CA LYS A 141 -10.50 1.14 -10.04
C LYS A 141 -10.34 1.28 -11.58
N PRO A 142 -9.26 1.90 -12.10
CA PRO A 142 -9.07 2.02 -13.55
C PRO A 142 -8.85 0.68 -14.26
N GLU A 143 -8.50 -0.39 -13.55
CA GLU A 143 -8.25 -1.71 -14.14
C GLU A 143 -9.56 -2.51 -14.26
N GLU A 144 -9.96 -2.85 -15.49
CA GLU A 144 -11.22 -3.57 -15.76
C GLU A 144 -11.36 -4.84 -14.92
N THR A 145 -10.26 -5.58 -14.72
CA THR A 145 -10.19 -6.81 -13.93
C THR A 145 -10.61 -6.64 -12.46
N PHE A 146 -10.43 -5.46 -11.88
CA PHE A 146 -10.71 -5.22 -10.45
C PHE A 146 -12.11 -4.65 -10.20
N THR A 147 -12.85 -4.27 -11.25
CA THR A 147 -14.21 -3.72 -11.14
C THR A 147 -15.19 -4.69 -10.47
N GLU A 148 -15.04 -5.99 -10.71
CA GLU A 148 -15.93 -7.02 -10.16
C GLU A 148 -15.65 -7.33 -8.68
N ILE A 149 -14.46 -6.97 -8.19
CA ILE A 149 -13.98 -7.35 -6.85
C ILE A 149 -13.78 -6.16 -5.92
N LEU A 150 -13.74 -4.91 -6.38
CA LEU A 150 -13.61 -3.72 -5.52
C LEU A 150 -14.95 -3.27 -4.96
#